data_AF-A0A6B8KEA4-F1
#
_entry.id   AF-A0A6B8KEA4-F1
#
_cell.length_a   1.000
_cell.length_b   1.000
_cell.length_c   1.000
_cell.angle_alpha   90.00
_cell.angle_beta   90.00
_cell.angle_gamma   90.00
#
_symmetry.space_group_name_H-M   'P 1'
#
loop_
_entity.id
_entity.type
_entity.pdbx_description
1 polymer ?
#
loop_
_entity_poly.entity_id
_entity_poly.type
_entity_poly.pdbx_seq_one_letter_code
_entity_poly.pdbx_strand_id
1 'polypeptide(L)'
;MTKIRACSMRLSIWLKEQRGTAGAEFALLAPIYLLLMVGTVDVANALYTDFNLSSALTSAANYALTNASQVNSSGGATLAANLAAIVASSHSTNWANATVTVNNGPAAAITGGVSSTSGTASRADSYYCPTGKLGSLVWNSAYSSAGSVCPSGGLSGKFVVISASRSFTPLLLPSSFFNASGSVWSVVQVQ
;
A
#
# COMPACT_ATOMS: atom_id res chain seq x y z
N MET A 1 -17.15 -6.66 -86.06
CA MET A 1 -17.80 -7.08 -84.79
C MET A 1 -16.70 -7.32 -83.76
N THR A 2 -16.45 -6.33 -82.93
CA THR A 2 -15.23 -6.19 -82.12
C THR A 2 -15.53 -6.60 -80.68
N LYS A 3 -14.77 -7.58 -80.15
CA LYS A 3 -14.95 -8.18 -78.81
C LYS A 3 -14.53 -7.19 -77.72
N ILE A 4 -15.49 -6.63 -76.98
CA ILE A 4 -15.28 -5.90 -75.72
C ILE A 4 -15.80 -6.78 -74.57
N ARG A 5 -15.00 -7.74 -74.07
CA ARG A 5 -15.34 -8.49 -72.84
C ARG A 5 -14.14 -8.89 -71.96
N ALA A 6 -12.93 -8.37 -72.20
CA ALA A 6 -11.73 -8.79 -71.46
C ALA A 6 -11.35 -7.88 -70.26
N CYS A 7 -11.96 -6.70 -70.11
CA CYS A 7 -11.54 -5.70 -69.11
C CYS A 7 -12.44 -5.64 -67.85
N SER A 8 -13.18 -6.71 -67.52
CA SER A 8 -14.00 -6.76 -66.29
C SER A 8 -13.49 -7.80 -65.28
N MET A 9 -12.69 -8.78 -65.72
CA MET A 9 -12.34 -9.94 -64.89
C MET A 9 -10.98 -9.81 -64.16
N ARG A 10 -10.21 -8.76 -64.42
CA ARG A 10 -8.89 -8.54 -63.79
C ARG A 10 -8.91 -7.65 -62.54
N LEU A 11 -10.01 -6.93 -62.28
CA LEU A 11 -10.12 -6.09 -61.07
C LEU A 11 -10.60 -6.89 -59.84
N SER A 12 -11.31 -8.01 -60.03
CA SER A 12 -11.88 -8.81 -58.94
C SER A 12 -10.86 -9.71 -58.23
N ILE A 13 -9.66 -9.88 -58.78
CA ILE A 13 -8.57 -10.66 -58.17
C ILE A 13 -7.80 -9.80 -57.15
N TRP A 14 -7.58 -8.51 -57.45
CA TRP A 14 -6.95 -7.55 -56.51
C TRP A 14 -7.84 -7.20 -55.33
N LEU A 15 -9.16 -7.23 -55.49
CA LEU A 15 -10.13 -7.04 -54.40
C LEU A 15 -10.25 -8.25 -53.47
N LYS A 16 -9.68 -9.42 -53.82
CA LYS A 16 -9.78 -10.66 -53.04
C LYS A 16 -8.62 -10.86 -52.05
N GLU A 17 -7.51 -10.11 -52.18
CA GLU A 17 -6.32 -10.26 -51.34
C GLU A 17 -6.24 -9.31 -50.12
N GLN A 18 -7.05 -8.25 -50.07
CA GLN A 18 -7.04 -7.32 -48.92
C GLN A 18 -7.55 -7.94 -47.61
N ARG A 19 -8.16 -9.13 -47.66
CA ARG A 19 -8.68 -9.83 -46.49
C ARG A 19 -7.58 -10.43 -45.60
N GLY A 20 -6.35 -10.60 -46.12
CA GLY A 20 -5.21 -11.15 -45.37
C GLY A 20 -4.25 -10.10 -44.80
N THR A 21 -4.16 -8.93 -45.44
CA THR A 21 -3.20 -7.88 -45.05
C THR A 21 -3.47 -7.31 -43.67
N ALA A 22 -4.75 -7.08 -43.32
CA ALA A 22 -5.15 -6.64 -41.98
C ALA A 22 -4.80 -7.68 -40.89
N GLY A 23 -4.85 -8.98 -41.24
CA GLY A 23 -4.44 -10.06 -40.34
C GLY A 23 -2.93 -10.04 -40.08
N ALA A 24 -2.12 -9.75 -41.10
CA ALA A 24 -0.67 -9.64 -40.97
C ALA A 24 -0.25 -8.42 -40.12
N GLU A 25 -0.91 -7.27 -40.32
CA GLU A 25 -0.68 -6.06 -39.50
C GLU A 25 -1.05 -6.31 -38.03
N PHE A 26 -2.20 -6.95 -37.77
CA PHE A 26 -2.60 -7.32 -36.42
C PHE A 26 -1.63 -8.32 -35.79
N ALA A 27 -1.17 -9.33 -36.54
CA ALA A 27 -0.22 -10.31 -36.02
C ALA A 27 1.13 -9.69 -35.62
N LEU A 28 1.57 -8.63 -36.31
CA LEU A 28 2.79 -7.89 -35.95
C LEU A 28 2.62 -6.99 -34.73
N LEU A 29 1.45 -6.34 -34.58
CA LEU A 29 1.18 -5.45 -33.44
C LEU A 29 0.75 -6.18 -32.17
N ALA A 30 0.04 -7.30 -32.31
CA ALA A 30 -0.46 -8.13 -31.21
C ALA A 30 0.59 -8.44 -30.12
N PRO A 31 1.82 -8.90 -30.42
CA PRO A 31 2.80 -9.19 -29.38
C PRO A 31 3.20 -7.95 -28.55
N ILE A 32 3.25 -6.77 -29.17
CA ILE A 32 3.56 -5.51 -28.46
C ILE A 32 2.39 -5.12 -27.55
N TYR A 33 1.15 -5.18 -28.05
CA TYR A 33 -0.03 -4.91 -27.24
C TYR A 33 -0.19 -5.89 -26.07
N LEU A 34 0.11 -7.18 -26.28
CA LEU A 34 0.08 -8.18 -25.22
C LEU A 34 1.12 -7.90 -24.13
N LEU A 35 2.35 -7.53 -24.50
CA LEU A 35 3.37 -7.15 -23.52
C LEU A 35 2.98 -5.91 -22.71
N LEU A 36 2.39 -4.91 -23.37
CA LEU A 36 1.87 -3.73 -22.67
C LEU A 36 0.74 -4.09 -21.71
N MET A 37 -0.22 -4.92 -22.14
CA MET A 37 -1.31 -5.42 -21.29
C MET A 37 -0.77 -6.15 -20.06
N VAL A 38 0.16 -7.10 -20.26
CA VAL A 38 0.81 -7.85 -19.19
C VAL A 38 1.43 -6.91 -18.15
N GLY A 39 2.21 -5.93 -18.59
CA GLY A 39 2.81 -4.94 -17.68
C GLY A 39 1.77 -4.09 -16.95
N THR A 40 0.72 -3.65 -17.64
CA THR A 40 -0.33 -2.82 -17.01
C THR A 40 -1.11 -3.56 -15.94
N VAL A 41 -1.40 -4.85 -16.14
CA VAL A 41 -2.15 -5.67 -15.16
C VAL A 41 -1.36 -5.83 -13.87
N ASP A 42 -0.05 -6.09 -13.96
CA ASP A 42 0.79 -6.26 -12.77
C ASP A 42 0.98 -4.94 -12.00
N VAL A 43 1.15 -3.82 -12.72
CA VAL A 43 1.21 -2.49 -12.08
C VAL A 43 -0.13 -2.14 -11.43
N ALA A 44 -1.25 -2.45 -12.08
CA ALA A 44 -2.57 -2.23 -11.51
C ALA A 44 -2.78 -3.05 -10.23
N ASN A 45 -2.33 -4.30 -10.19
CA ASN A 45 -2.41 -5.16 -9.01
C ASN A 45 -1.56 -4.62 -7.83
N ALA A 46 -0.36 -4.10 -8.13
CA ALA A 46 0.48 -3.46 -7.13
C ALA A 46 -0.18 -2.21 -6.54
N LEU A 47 -0.70 -1.31 -7.39
CA LEU A 47 -1.42 -0.11 -6.97
C LEU A 47 -2.70 -0.44 -6.19
N TYR A 48 -3.44 -1.46 -6.61
CA TYR A 48 -4.63 -1.93 -5.89
C TYR A 48 -4.27 -2.39 -4.47
N THR A 49 -3.13 -3.06 -4.30
CA THR A 49 -2.66 -3.47 -2.97
C THR A 49 -2.32 -2.26 -2.10
N ASP A 50 -1.64 -1.26 -2.67
CA ASP A 50 -1.24 -0.03 -1.96
C ASP A 50 -2.45 0.81 -1.51
N PHE A 51 -3.48 0.94 -2.35
CA PHE A 51 -4.72 1.63 -1.99
C PHE A 51 -5.48 0.92 -0.87
N ASN A 52 -5.53 -0.41 -0.89
CA ASN A 52 -6.14 -1.16 0.20
C ASN A 52 -5.36 -0.99 1.51
N LEU A 53 -4.02 -1.03 1.47
CA LEU A 53 -3.19 -0.81 2.66
C LEU A 53 -3.41 0.60 3.23
N SER A 54 -3.45 1.61 2.36
CA SER A 54 -3.71 3.00 2.74
C SER A 54 -5.10 3.15 3.38
N SER A 55 -6.13 2.54 2.80
CA SER A 55 -7.49 2.52 3.36
C SER A 55 -7.53 1.88 4.75
N ALA A 56 -6.84 0.75 4.93
CA ALA A 56 -6.73 0.07 6.22
C ALA A 56 -6.04 0.95 7.28
N LEU A 57 -4.96 1.63 6.90
CA LEU A 57 -4.25 2.59 7.74
C LEU A 57 -5.12 3.78 8.13
N THR A 58 -5.93 4.31 7.22
CA THR A 58 -6.88 5.38 7.53
C THR A 58 -7.92 4.93 8.55
N SER A 59 -8.47 3.72 8.40
CA SER A 59 -9.40 3.14 9.39
C SER A 59 -8.75 2.99 10.76
N ALA A 60 -7.52 2.47 10.82
CA ALA A 60 -6.76 2.35 12.05
C ALA A 60 -6.41 3.72 12.66
N ALA A 61 -6.04 4.71 11.84
CA ALA A 61 -5.79 6.07 12.30
C ALA A 61 -7.02 6.70 12.95
N ASN A 62 -8.20 6.54 12.34
CA ASN A 62 -9.46 6.99 12.93
C ASN A 62 -9.74 6.29 14.27
N TYR A 63 -9.52 4.97 14.35
CA TYR A 63 -9.65 4.24 15.61
C TYR A 63 -8.69 4.73 16.70
N ALA A 64 -7.45 5.10 16.33
CA ALA A 64 -6.48 5.67 17.26
C ALA A 64 -6.94 7.03 17.80
N LEU A 65 -7.52 7.88 16.95
CA LEU A 65 -8.07 9.18 17.35
C LEU A 65 -9.26 9.02 18.30
N THR A 66 -10.18 8.09 18.03
CA THR A 66 -11.36 7.87 18.89
C THR A 66 -10.99 7.25 20.23
N ASN A 67 -9.88 6.50 20.29
CA ASN A 67 -9.38 5.84 21.51
C ASN A 67 -8.13 6.54 22.05
N ALA A 68 -7.98 7.85 21.82
CA ALA A 68 -6.84 8.64 22.29
C ALA A 68 -6.59 8.52 23.80
N SER A 69 -7.65 8.32 24.60
CA SER A 69 -7.56 8.12 26.05
C SER A 69 -6.80 6.84 26.44
N GLN A 70 -6.70 5.85 25.55
CA GLN A 70 -5.95 4.61 25.77
C GLN A 70 -4.45 4.74 25.49
N VAL A 71 -3.98 5.91 25.02
CA VAL A 71 -2.54 6.19 24.82
C VAL A 71 -1.89 6.51 26.17
N ASN A 72 -1.77 5.47 26.99
CA ASN A 72 -1.20 5.47 28.33
C ASN A 72 -0.64 4.07 28.66
N SER A 73 0.01 3.93 29.80
CA SER A 73 0.61 2.66 30.24
C SER A 73 -0.36 1.51 30.48
N SER A 74 -1.62 1.79 30.80
CA SER A 74 -2.63 0.77 31.10
C SER A 74 -3.36 0.26 29.85
N GLY A 75 -3.68 1.15 28.91
CA GLY A 75 -4.46 0.85 27.70
C GLY A 75 -3.63 0.68 26.42
N GLY A 76 -2.37 1.15 26.41
CA GLY A 76 -1.59 1.26 25.18
C GLY A 76 -1.31 -0.06 24.49
N ALA A 77 -1.09 -1.14 25.25
CA ALA A 77 -0.87 -2.47 24.70
C ALA A 77 -2.13 -3.02 24.00
N THR A 78 -3.30 -2.86 24.62
CA THR A 78 -4.59 -3.26 24.04
C THR A 78 -4.91 -2.44 22.81
N LEU A 79 -4.69 -1.12 22.85
CA LEU A 79 -4.86 -0.24 21.70
C LEU A 79 -3.96 -0.67 20.54
N ALA A 80 -2.68 -0.94 20.79
CA ALA A 80 -1.74 -1.39 19.77
C ALA A 80 -2.21 -2.71 19.13
N ALA A 81 -2.63 -3.68 19.93
CA ALA A 81 -3.11 -4.97 19.45
C ALA A 81 -4.38 -4.83 18.59
N ASN A 82 -5.34 -4.02 19.02
CA ASN A 82 -6.58 -3.76 18.27
C ASN A 82 -6.28 -3.06 16.93
N LEU A 83 -5.41 -2.05 16.94
CA LEU A 83 -5.00 -1.35 15.73
C LEU A 83 -4.28 -2.28 14.75
N ALA A 84 -3.36 -3.12 15.24
CA ALA A 84 -2.67 -4.10 14.40
C ALA A 84 -3.66 -5.10 13.79
N ALA A 85 -4.65 -5.56 14.56
CA ALA A 85 -5.69 -6.45 14.08
C ALA A 85 -6.60 -5.81 13.02
N ILE A 86 -6.98 -4.53 13.21
CA ILE A 86 -7.76 -3.76 12.22
C ILE A 86 -7.01 -3.69 10.90
N VAL A 87 -5.72 -3.32 10.92
CA VAL A 87 -4.91 -3.22 9.70
C VAL A 87 -4.75 -4.60 9.04
N ALA A 88 -4.33 -5.61 9.80
CA ALA A 88 -4.03 -6.94 9.30
C ALA A 88 -5.26 -7.69 8.74
N SER A 89 -6.47 -7.37 9.24
CA SER A 89 -7.72 -8.06 8.88
C SER A 89 -8.74 -7.19 8.14
N SER A 90 -8.37 -5.96 7.73
CA SER A 90 -9.26 -4.99 7.08
C SER A 90 -9.88 -5.47 5.76
N HIS A 91 -9.18 -6.35 5.03
CA HIS A 91 -9.65 -6.90 3.75
C HIS A 91 -9.97 -8.40 3.84
N SER A 92 -9.13 -9.16 4.53
CA SER A 92 -9.29 -10.60 4.81
C SER A 92 -8.44 -10.96 6.01
N THR A 93 -8.75 -12.06 6.71
CA THR A 93 -7.96 -12.53 7.86
C THR A 93 -6.49 -12.68 7.49
N ASN A 94 -5.59 -12.07 8.28
CA ASN A 94 -4.13 -12.13 8.11
C ASN A 94 -3.65 -11.72 6.71
N TRP A 95 -4.35 -10.76 6.10
CA TRP A 95 -4.10 -10.30 4.74
C TRP A 95 -2.80 -9.50 4.60
N ALA A 96 -2.45 -8.70 5.61
CA ALA A 96 -1.28 -7.84 5.63
C ALA A 96 -0.53 -7.98 6.96
N ASN A 97 0.76 -7.67 6.94
CA ASN A 97 1.53 -7.47 8.16
C ASN A 97 1.26 -6.07 8.68
N ALA A 98 1.15 -5.92 9.99
CA ALA A 98 0.90 -4.63 10.63
C ALA A 98 1.81 -4.48 11.84
N THR A 99 2.38 -3.29 12.03
CA THR A 99 3.11 -2.94 13.27
C THR A 99 2.58 -1.62 13.79
N VAL A 100 2.25 -1.60 15.07
CA VAL A 100 1.72 -0.43 15.76
C VAL A 100 2.57 -0.16 16.98
N THR A 101 3.05 1.06 17.11
CA THR A 101 3.78 1.53 18.29
C THR A 101 3.03 2.71 18.90
N VAL A 102 2.64 2.56 20.15
CA VAL A 102 1.93 3.58 20.92
C VAL A 102 2.95 4.37 21.73
N ASN A 103 3.20 5.59 21.27
CA ASN A 103 3.92 6.63 21.98
C ASN A 103 5.29 6.20 22.54
N ASN A 104 6.14 5.61 21.69
CA ASN A 104 7.46 5.04 22.04
C ASN A 104 7.44 3.94 23.12
N GLY A 105 6.25 3.44 23.45
CA GLY A 105 6.00 2.51 24.54
C GLY A 105 5.51 1.17 24.01
N PRO A 106 4.33 0.68 24.44
CA PRO A 106 3.77 -0.57 23.95
C PRO A 106 3.68 -0.62 22.43
N ALA A 107 4.05 -1.77 21.88
CA ALA A 107 3.91 -2.04 20.46
C ALA A 107 3.29 -3.42 20.25
N ALA A 108 2.53 -3.56 19.18
CA ALA A 108 1.99 -4.82 18.70
C ALA A 108 2.31 -4.98 17.23
N ALA A 109 2.66 -6.20 16.82
CA ALA A 109 2.89 -6.53 15.44
C ALA A 109 2.19 -7.84 15.08
N ILE A 110 1.56 -7.86 13.92
CA ILE A 110 1.04 -9.07 13.27
C ILE A 110 1.90 -9.32 12.03
N THR A 111 2.64 -10.43 12.04
CA THR A 111 3.50 -10.82 10.92
C THR A 111 3.19 -12.25 10.53
N GLY A 112 2.80 -12.48 9.27
CA GLY A 112 2.39 -13.80 8.80
C GLY A 112 1.21 -14.38 9.59
N GLY A 113 0.34 -13.52 10.13
CA GLY A 113 -0.79 -13.90 10.99
C GLY A 113 -0.45 -14.22 12.44
N VAL A 114 0.80 -14.07 12.86
CA VAL A 114 1.23 -14.26 14.25
C VAL A 114 1.27 -12.91 14.95
N SER A 115 0.55 -12.79 16.07
CA SER A 115 0.57 -11.60 16.92
C SER A 115 1.75 -11.63 17.89
N SER A 116 2.41 -10.50 18.05
CA SER A 116 3.50 -10.28 18.99
C SER A 116 3.35 -8.92 19.64
N THR A 117 3.73 -8.82 20.92
CA THR A 117 3.69 -7.57 21.69
C THR A 117 5.07 -7.26 22.24
N SER A 118 5.43 -5.99 22.31
CA SER A 118 6.74 -5.52 22.78
C SER A 118 6.64 -4.12 23.37
N GLY A 119 7.78 -3.55 23.76
CA GLY A 119 7.87 -2.19 24.25
C GLY A 119 7.59 -2.03 25.75
N THR A 120 7.72 -0.81 26.24
CA THR A 120 7.62 -0.49 27.67
C THR A 120 6.40 0.38 27.95
N ALA A 121 5.48 -0.11 28.78
CA ALA A 121 4.22 0.55 29.09
C ALA A 121 4.37 1.99 29.60
N SER A 122 5.28 2.23 30.55
CA SER A 122 5.48 3.54 31.18
C SER A 122 5.88 4.66 30.20
N ARG A 123 6.49 4.32 29.06
CA ARG A 123 6.86 5.32 28.04
C ARG A 123 5.63 5.92 27.36
N ALA A 124 4.50 5.20 27.32
CA ALA A 124 3.27 5.71 26.73
C ALA A 124 2.66 6.89 27.51
N ASP A 125 3.03 7.09 28.77
CA ASP A 125 2.56 8.22 29.59
C ASP A 125 3.34 9.52 29.34
N SER A 126 4.52 9.43 28.71
CA SER A 126 5.39 10.58 28.42
C SER A 126 4.93 11.36 27.19
N TYR A 127 5.40 12.60 27.04
CA TYR A 127 5.17 13.40 25.83
C TYR A 127 6.45 13.46 25.00
N TYR A 128 6.33 13.43 23.68
CA TYR A 128 7.47 13.41 22.79
C TYR A 128 7.38 14.48 21.71
N CYS A 129 8.55 14.81 21.16
CA CYS A 129 8.71 15.60 19.96
C CYS A 129 9.43 14.74 18.92
N PRO A 130 8.74 13.78 18.28
CA PRO A 130 9.40 12.91 17.31
C PRO A 130 9.93 13.72 16.12
N THR A 131 11.11 13.35 15.62
CA THR A 131 11.71 13.90 14.40
C THR A 131 11.99 12.79 13.39
N GLY A 132 12.27 13.14 12.14
CA GLY A 132 12.63 12.18 11.10
C GLY A 132 11.56 12.02 10.02
N LYS A 133 11.57 10.87 9.36
CA LYS A 133 10.66 10.55 8.23
C LYS A 133 9.71 9.42 8.64
N LEU A 134 8.60 9.31 7.93
CA LEU A 134 7.69 8.16 8.08
C LEU A 134 8.48 6.84 7.89
N GLY A 135 8.26 5.87 8.78
CA GLY A 135 9.02 4.62 8.82
C GLY A 135 10.35 4.65 9.58
N SER A 136 10.84 5.83 9.95
CA SER A 136 12.06 6.00 10.76
C SER A 136 11.90 7.21 11.67
N LEU A 137 11.02 7.06 12.67
CA LEU A 137 10.73 8.10 13.64
C LEU A 137 11.78 8.04 14.76
N VAL A 138 12.44 9.16 15.02
CA VAL A 138 13.38 9.33 16.12
C VAL A 138 12.63 9.92 17.30
N TRP A 139 12.50 9.13 18.37
CA TRP A 139 11.91 9.58 19.61
C TRP A 139 12.96 10.29 20.45
N ASN A 140 12.87 11.61 20.51
CA ASN A 140 13.74 12.44 21.33
C ASN A 140 13.45 12.26 22.83
N SER A 141 14.09 13.07 23.66
CA SER A 141 13.86 13.11 25.10
C SER A 141 12.38 13.25 25.44
N ALA A 142 11.94 12.51 26.46
CA ALA A 142 10.58 12.59 26.99
C ALA A 142 10.38 13.92 27.74
N TYR A 143 9.21 14.51 27.55
CA TYR A 143 8.72 15.65 28.32
C TYR A 143 7.71 15.16 29.36
N SER A 144 7.70 15.81 30.53
CA SER A 144 6.81 15.50 31.65
C SER A 144 5.40 16.11 31.50
N SER A 145 5.22 17.07 30.58
CA SER A 145 3.96 17.76 30.33
C SER A 145 3.68 17.96 28.84
N ALA A 146 2.39 17.95 28.51
CA ALA A 146 1.87 18.23 27.17
C ALA A 146 2.14 19.69 26.79
N GLY A 147 2.25 19.98 25.49
CA GLY A 147 2.33 21.35 24.98
C GLY A 147 3.68 22.03 25.19
N SER A 148 4.72 21.28 25.55
CA SER A 148 6.09 21.82 25.56
C SER A 148 6.53 22.10 24.12
N VAL A 149 7.14 23.27 23.88
CA VAL A 149 7.57 23.63 22.53
C VAL A 149 8.75 22.74 22.11
N CYS A 150 8.55 21.99 21.04
CA CYS A 150 9.58 21.18 20.41
C CYS A 150 10.64 22.08 19.77
N PRO A 151 11.92 21.65 19.70
CA PRO A 151 12.97 22.41 19.01
C PRO A 151 12.67 22.70 17.53
N SER A 152 11.82 21.89 16.90
CA SER A 152 11.32 22.06 15.55
C SER A 152 10.16 23.06 15.41
N GLY A 153 9.70 23.66 16.51
CA GLY A 153 8.59 24.62 16.55
C GLY A 153 7.19 24.02 16.74
N GLY A 154 7.06 22.69 16.80
CA GLY A 154 5.81 22.00 17.15
C GLY A 154 5.54 21.95 18.66
N LEU A 155 4.42 21.32 19.06
CA LEU A 155 4.12 21.04 20.47
C LEU A 155 4.35 19.55 20.79
N SER A 156 4.86 19.28 21.99
CA SER A 156 5.02 17.91 22.49
C SER A 156 3.65 17.26 22.67
N GLY A 157 3.57 16.01 22.23
CA GLY A 157 2.32 15.28 22.20
C GLY A 157 2.51 13.79 22.36
N LYS A 158 1.41 13.06 22.24
CA LYS A 158 1.40 11.61 22.18
C LYS A 158 1.07 11.14 20.78
N PHE A 159 1.81 10.12 20.32
CA PHE A 159 1.75 9.69 18.93
C PHE A 159 1.47 8.19 18.84
N VAL A 160 0.69 7.80 17.84
CA VAL A 160 0.52 6.41 17.44
C VAL A 160 1.14 6.25 16.06
N VAL A 161 2.12 5.36 15.97
CA VAL A 161 2.80 5.04 14.72
C VAL A 161 2.23 3.71 14.23
N ILE A 162 1.71 3.71 13.00
CA ILE A 162 1.08 2.55 12.38
C ILE A 162 1.83 2.28 11.08
N SER A 163 2.19 1.03 10.87
CA SER A 163 2.76 0.56 9.62
C SER A 163 2.01 -0.66 9.13
N ALA A 164 1.85 -0.73 7.82
CA ALA A 164 1.26 -1.86 7.14
C ALA A 164 2.20 -2.28 6.02
N SER A 165 2.39 -3.58 5.83
CA SER A 165 3.17 -4.08 4.70
C SER A 165 2.57 -5.37 4.15
N ARG A 166 2.68 -5.52 2.84
CA ARG A 166 2.22 -6.73 2.16
C ARG A 166 3.14 -7.05 1.00
N SER A 167 3.47 -8.34 0.88
CA SER A 167 4.05 -8.85 -0.34
C SER A 167 2.95 -9.12 -1.37
N PHE A 168 3.16 -8.69 -2.62
CA PHE A 168 2.31 -8.99 -3.75
C PHE A 168 3.08 -9.84 -4.76
N THR A 169 2.46 -10.86 -5.32
CA THR A 169 3.04 -11.64 -6.42
C THR A 169 2.46 -11.10 -7.72
N PRO A 170 3.28 -10.72 -8.72
CA PRO A 170 2.77 -10.36 -10.03
C PRO A 170 2.00 -11.55 -10.63
N LEU A 171 0.95 -11.26 -11.38
CA LEU A 171 0.08 -12.26 -11.99
C LEU A 171 0.70 -12.84 -13.27
N LEU A 172 1.37 -12.01 -14.05
CA LEU A 172 1.82 -12.35 -15.40
C LEU A 172 3.34 -12.27 -15.55
N LEU A 173 3.99 -11.29 -14.91
CA LEU A 173 5.43 -11.13 -14.95
C LEU A 173 6.15 -11.96 -13.87
N PRO A 174 7.42 -12.35 -14.11
CA PRO A 174 8.23 -12.99 -13.09
C PRO A 174 8.42 -12.09 -11.88
N SER A 175 8.37 -12.65 -10.67
CA SER A 175 8.61 -11.93 -9.41
C SER A 175 10.03 -11.33 -9.30
N SER A 176 10.97 -11.76 -10.13
CA SER A 176 12.32 -11.17 -10.22
C SER A 176 12.34 -9.78 -10.87
N PHE A 177 11.27 -9.38 -11.56
CA PHE A 177 11.21 -8.11 -12.26
C PHE A 177 10.71 -6.95 -11.38
N PHE A 178 10.02 -7.24 -10.28
CA PHE A 178 9.47 -6.25 -9.36
C PHE A 178 9.85 -6.57 -7.92
N ASN A 179 10.20 -5.53 -7.15
CA ASN A 179 10.21 -5.65 -5.70
C ASN A 179 8.76 -5.85 -5.24
N ALA A 180 8.46 -7.08 -4.88
CA ALA A 180 7.15 -7.63 -4.63
C ALA A 180 6.54 -7.20 -3.28
N SER A 181 6.90 -6.04 -2.71
CA SER A 181 6.39 -5.61 -1.40
C SER A 181 6.06 -4.13 -1.36
N GLY A 182 4.86 -3.82 -0.85
CA GLY A 182 4.40 -2.47 -0.55
C GLY A 182 4.37 -2.25 0.96
N SER A 183 4.84 -1.09 1.42
CA SER A 183 4.75 -0.67 2.81
C SER A 183 4.24 0.75 2.91
N VAL A 184 3.24 0.95 3.77
CA VAL A 184 2.62 2.26 4.01
C VAL A 184 2.71 2.58 5.51
N TRP A 185 2.90 3.85 5.81
CA TRP A 185 3.14 4.34 7.17
C TRP A 185 2.20 5.50 7.49
N SER A 186 1.73 5.55 8.72
CA SER A 186 0.95 6.66 9.26
C SER A 186 1.43 6.98 10.66
N VAL A 187 1.49 8.28 10.97
CA VAL A 187 1.77 8.79 12.32
C VAL A 187 0.64 9.70 12.70
N VAL A 188 -0.04 9.36 13.79
CA VAL A 188 -1.20 10.10 14.29
C VAL A 188 -0.84 10.72 15.63
N GLN A 189 -0.91 12.05 15.72
CA GLN A 189 -0.86 12.72 17.01
C GLN A 189 -2.26 12.70 17.64
N VAL A 190 -2.37 12.13 18.83
CA VAL A 190 -3.66 11.95 19.52
C VAL A 190 -3.87 12.95 20.66
N GLN A 191 -2.80 13.51 21.22
CA GLN A 191 -2.79 14.45 22.34
C GLN A 191 -1.59 15.39 22.24
#